data_AF-A0A4P1RX15-F1
#
_entry.id   AF-A0A4P1RX15-F1
#
_cell.length_a   1.000
_cell.length_b   1.000
_cell.length_c   1.000
_cell.angle_alpha   90.00
_cell.angle_beta   90.00
_cell.angle_gamma   90.00
#
_symmetry.space_group_name_H-M   'P 1'
#
loop_
_entity.id
_entity.type
_entity.pdbx_description
1 polymer ?
#
loop_
_entity_poly.entity_id
_entity_poly.type
_entity_poly.pdbx_seq_one_letter_code
_entity_poly.pdbx_strand_id
1 'polypeptide(L)'
;MSPSPPRSHGGGGGGDGSGEKRPRFFDTNAKALCWAKAETVPGRHPERWRKDSAGNVVCGESTADNCQILQSRVNRFKSDKVEVDSDKLKEFSCDVNFTDKELDIIEMAVYGDVIRPGNQCRCKTIAEKLGKYKPKDKADACKLP
;
A
#
# COMPACT_ATOMS: atom_id res chain seq x y z
N MET A 1 26.12 -6.96 -20.53
CA MET A 1 25.28 -6.97 -19.31
C MET A 1 26.13 -6.39 -18.19
N SER A 2 25.89 -5.14 -17.81
CA SER A 2 26.69 -4.46 -16.78
C SER A 2 26.30 -4.97 -15.39
N PRO A 3 27.25 -5.25 -14.48
CA PRO A 3 26.92 -5.73 -13.15
C PRO A 3 26.30 -4.61 -12.31
N SER A 4 25.28 -4.95 -11.53
CA SER A 4 24.69 -4.03 -10.56
C SER A 4 25.66 -3.76 -9.41
N PRO A 5 25.74 -2.53 -8.88
CA PRO A 5 26.61 -2.22 -7.75
C PRO A 5 26.12 -2.90 -6.46
N PRO A 6 27.02 -3.26 -5.53
CA PRO A 6 26.66 -3.95 -4.31
C PRO A 6 25.84 -3.05 -3.38
N ARG A 7 24.79 -3.61 -2.78
CA ARG A 7 24.02 -2.98 -1.71
C ARG A 7 24.86 -2.94 -0.43
N SER A 8 25.39 -1.78 -0.08
CA SER A 8 26.08 -1.58 1.19
C SER A 8 25.09 -1.70 2.36
N HIS A 9 25.24 -2.77 3.16
CA HIS A 9 24.65 -2.89 4.49
C HIS A 9 25.57 -2.16 5.47
N GLY A 10 25.36 -0.86 5.65
CA GLY A 10 26.09 -0.05 6.63
C GLY A 10 25.40 -0.09 8.01
N GLY A 11 25.76 -1.08 8.83
CA GLY A 11 25.55 -1.06 10.28
C GLY A 11 26.44 -0.01 10.95
N GLY A 12 25.96 0.56 12.05
CA GLY A 12 26.44 1.83 12.62
C GLY A 12 27.79 1.81 13.33
N GLY A 13 28.31 3.02 13.53
CA GLY A 13 29.44 3.37 14.39
C GLY A 13 29.48 4.89 14.59
N GLY A 14 29.64 5.33 15.83
CA GLY A 14 29.29 6.66 16.33
C GLY A 14 30.05 7.87 15.78
N GLY A 15 29.47 9.04 16.04
CA GLY A 15 29.99 10.35 15.71
C GLY A 15 29.02 11.42 16.21
N ASP A 16 29.41 12.01 17.34
CA ASP A 16 28.84 13.15 18.04
C ASP A 16 28.65 14.35 17.09
N GLY A 17 27.53 15.07 17.24
CA GLY A 17 27.15 16.14 16.33
C GLY A 17 25.70 16.55 16.54
N SER A 18 25.54 17.63 17.30
CA SER A 18 24.30 18.33 17.63
C SER A 18 23.50 18.79 16.40
N GLY A 19 22.67 17.90 15.89
CA GLY A 19 21.50 18.21 15.06
C GLY A 19 20.49 17.11 15.30
N GLU A 20 19.25 17.44 15.62
CA GLU A 20 18.17 16.45 15.80
C GLU A 20 18.15 15.50 14.59
N LYS A 21 18.75 14.31 14.74
CA LYS A 21 18.73 13.27 13.72
C LYS A 21 17.30 12.76 13.70
N ARG A 22 16.49 13.36 12.81
CA ARG A 22 15.12 12.96 12.57
C ARG A 22 15.10 11.44 12.41
N PRO A 23 14.27 10.73 13.19
CA PRO A 23 14.24 9.28 13.13
C PRO A 23 13.89 8.84 11.71
N ARG A 24 14.62 7.83 11.19
CA ARG A 24 14.41 7.25 9.84
C ARG A 24 13.08 6.52 9.66
N PHE A 25 12.18 6.65 10.63
CA PHE A 25 10.88 6.01 10.67
C PHE A 25 9.86 7.08 11.02
N PHE A 26 8.80 7.19 10.22
CA PHE A 26 7.63 7.93 10.64
C PHE A 26 7.04 7.25 11.86
N ASP A 27 6.83 8.02 12.93
CA ASP A 27 6.07 7.54 14.07
C ASP A 27 4.63 7.21 13.65
N THR A 28 3.98 6.36 14.45
CA THR A 28 2.62 5.87 14.16
C THR A 28 1.61 7.01 14.01
N ASN A 29 1.77 8.10 14.75
CA ASN A 29 0.87 9.25 14.71
C ASN A 29 1.05 10.04 13.39
N ALA A 30 2.29 10.27 12.97
CA ALA A 30 2.60 10.90 11.69
C ALA A 30 2.05 10.08 10.50
N LYS A 31 2.15 8.75 10.56
CA LYS A 31 1.55 7.86 9.55
C LYS A 31 0.03 7.96 9.52
N ALA A 32 -0.62 7.92 10.68
CA ALA A 32 -2.08 8.04 10.79
C ALA A 32 -2.59 9.39 10.26
N LEU A 33 -1.91 10.49 10.62
CA LEU A 33 -2.25 11.84 10.12
C LEU A 33 -2.03 11.96 8.61
N CYS A 34 -0.96 11.37 8.08
CA CYS A 34 -0.70 11.34 6.64
C CYS A 34 -1.82 10.59 5.91
N TRP A 35 -2.23 9.43 6.43
CA TRP A 35 -3.32 8.62 5.86
C TRP A 35 -4.66 9.35 5.90
N ALA A 36 -4.99 10.00 7.02
CA ALA A 36 -6.23 10.74 7.19
C ALA A 36 -6.34 11.94 6.23
N LYS A 37 -5.21 12.59 5.91
CA LYS A 37 -5.13 13.73 4.97
C LYS A 37 -5.11 13.30 3.50
N ALA A 38 -4.75 12.05 3.20
CA ALA A 38 -4.65 11.57 1.84
C ALA A 38 -6.04 11.47 1.19
N GLU A 39 -6.12 11.83 -0.09
CA GLU A 39 -7.37 11.79 -0.86
C GLU A 39 -7.88 10.34 -0.95
N THR A 40 -9.19 10.14 -0.78
CA THR A 40 -9.83 8.83 -0.96
C THR A 40 -10.01 8.50 -2.43
N VAL A 41 -10.00 7.21 -2.77
CA VAL A 41 -10.37 6.75 -4.12
C VAL A 41 -11.90 6.67 -4.23
N PRO A 42 -12.54 7.38 -5.18
CA PRO A 42 -13.99 7.33 -5.36
C PRO A 42 -14.49 5.90 -5.61
N GLY A 43 -15.64 5.54 -5.03
CA GLY A 43 -16.26 4.23 -5.22
C GLY A 43 -15.53 3.07 -4.53
N ARG A 44 -14.59 3.35 -3.61
CA ARG A 44 -13.77 2.38 -2.89
C ARG A 44 -13.79 2.59 -1.38
N HIS A 45 -13.39 1.55 -0.63
CA HIS A 45 -13.34 1.64 0.83
C HIS A 45 -12.25 2.64 1.30
N PRO A 46 -12.62 3.70 2.06
CA PRO A 46 -11.70 4.79 2.40
C PRO A 46 -10.59 4.37 3.37
N GLU A 47 -10.76 3.28 4.12
CA GLU A 47 -9.70 2.75 5.01
C GLU A 47 -8.67 1.89 4.26
N ARG A 48 -8.97 1.44 3.03
CA ARG A 48 -8.09 0.55 2.25
C ARG A 48 -7.44 1.27 1.07
N TRP A 49 -8.09 2.29 0.54
CA TRP A 49 -7.72 2.94 -0.72
C TRP A 49 -7.51 4.45 -0.55
N ARG A 50 -6.32 4.93 -0.96
CA ARG A 50 -5.97 6.37 -0.98
C ARG A 50 -5.28 6.73 -2.28
N LYS A 51 -5.10 8.03 -2.52
CA LYS A 51 -4.16 8.55 -3.51
C LYS A 51 -2.96 9.18 -2.83
N ASP A 52 -1.79 9.04 -3.44
CA ASP A 52 -0.62 9.79 -3.03
C ASP A 52 -0.69 11.25 -3.51
N SER A 53 0.33 12.05 -3.17
CA SER A 53 0.43 13.45 -3.58
C SER A 53 0.61 13.66 -5.09
N ALA A 54 0.93 12.61 -5.85
CA ALA A 54 1.01 12.64 -7.30
C ALA A 54 -0.30 12.16 -7.96
N GLY A 55 -1.31 11.76 -7.17
CA GLY A 55 -2.60 11.27 -7.65
C GLY A 55 -2.63 9.77 -7.93
N ASN A 56 -1.55 9.03 -7.65
CA ASN A 56 -1.51 7.58 -7.89
C ASN A 56 -2.29 6.83 -6.81
N VAL A 57 -2.98 5.77 -7.20
CA VAL A 57 -3.71 4.91 -6.27
C VAL A 57 -2.74 4.07 -5.42
N VAL A 58 -2.95 4.09 -4.11
CA VAL A 58 -2.26 3.25 -3.13
C VAL A 58 -3.28 2.39 -2.36
N CYS A 59 -2.86 1.17 -2.02
CA CYS A 59 -3.65 0.18 -1.29
C CYS A 59 -2.96 -0.18 0.02
N GLY A 60 -3.71 -0.24 1.12
CA GLY A 60 -3.21 -0.57 2.47
C GLY A 60 -3.09 0.64 3.38
N GLU A 61 -3.76 0.62 4.54
CA GLU A 61 -3.53 1.58 5.64
C GLU A 61 -2.03 1.70 5.92
N SER A 62 -1.46 2.89 6.05
CA SER A 62 -0.02 3.02 6.32
C SER A 62 0.33 2.61 7.76
N THR A 63 0.49 1.32 8.04
CA THR A 63 0.93 0.84 9.36
C THR A 63 2.46 0.62 9.39
N ALA A 64 3.02 0.24 10.54
CA ALA A 64 4.41 -0.19 10.61
C ALA A 64 4.63 -1.57 10.00
N ASP A 65 3.58 -2.40 10.03
CA ASP A 65 3.67 -3.82 9.73
C ASP A 65 3.29 -4.16 8.29
N ASN A 66 2.71 -3.22 7.55
CA ASN A 66 2.39 -3.41 6.14
C ASN A 66 3.25 -2.53 5.21
N CYS A 67 3.52 -3.07 4.03
CA CYS A 67 4.07 -2.31 2.92
C CYS A 67 2.91 -1.93 2.00
N GLN A 68 2.83 -0.66 1.60
CA GLN A 68 1.96 -0.27 0.49
C GLN A 68 2.40 -1.03 -0.77
N ILE A 69 1.50 -1.83 -1.32
CA ILE A 69 1.80 -2.80 -2.39
C ILE A 69 1.91 -2.08 -3.74
N LEU A 70 1.10 -1.04 -3.95
CA LEU A 70 1.16 -0.19 -5.13
C LEU A 70 2.23 0.90 -5.00
N GLN A 71 2.82 1.28 -6.14
CA GLN A 71 3.84 2.34 -6.24
C GLN A 71 5.04 2.14 -5.29
N SER A 72 5.41 0.88 -5.03
CA SER A 72 6.52 0.54 -4.12
C SER A 72 7.85 1.21 -4.49
N ARG A 73 8.08 1.52 -5.77
CA ARG A 73 9.25 2.27 -6.24
C ARG A 73 9.25 3.72 -5.73
N VAL A 74 8.13 4.43 -5.87
CA VAL A 74 7.94 5.80 -5.35
C VAL A 74 8.02 5.79 -3.84
N ASN A 75 7.38 4.82 -3.19
CA ASN A 75 7.40 4.70 -1.74
C ASN A 75 8.81 4.47 -1.19
N ARG A 76 9.60 3.61 -1.83
CA ARG A 76 11.03 3.43 -1.51
C ARG A 76 11.86 4.68 -1.79
N PHE A 77 11.57 5.40 -2.88
CA PHE A 77 12.28 6.63 -3.21
C PHE A 77 11.98 7.74 -2.20
N LYS A 78 10.71 7.91 -1.81
CA LYS A 78 10.26 8.87 -0.82
C LYS A 78 10.87 8.56 0.55
N SER A 79 10.91 7.29 0.96
CA SER A 79 11.45 6.88 2.26
C SER A 79 10.91 7.81 3.37
N ASP A 80 11.79 8.38 4.17
CA ASP A 80 11.61 9.33 5.26
C ASP A 80 11.92 10.79 4.86
N LYS A 81 12.09 11.07 3.56
CA LYS A 81 12.40 12.42 3.07
C LYS A 81 11.19 13.34 3.26
N VAL A 82 11.43 14.50 3.85
CA VAL A 82 10.46 15.59 4.00
C VAL A 82 10.67 16.55 2.83
N GLU A 83 9.60 17.11 2.26
CA GLU A 83 9.66 18.04 1.11
C GLU A 83 10.26 17.45 -0.18
N VAL A 84 9.82 16.25 -0.56
CA VAL A 84 10.13 15.72 -1.90
C VAL A 84 9.29 16.44 -2.94
N ASP A 85 9.96 17.03 -3.92
CA ASP A 85 9.32 17.67 -5.07
C ASP A 85 8.36 16.72 -5.80
N SER A 86 7.19 17.24 -6.16
CA SER A 86 6.12 16.47 -6.79
C SER A 86 6.54 15.94 -8.16
N ASP A 87 7.36 16.67 -8.91
CA ASP A 87 7.79 16.26 -10.24
C ASP A 87 8.79 15.10 -10.15
N LYS A 88 9.70 15.14 -9.16
CA LYS A 88 10.52 13.96 -8.82
C LYS A 88 9.69 12.76 -8.39
N LEU A 89 8.59 12.94 -7.66
CA LEU A 89 7.72 11.80 -7.32
C LEU A 89 7.06 11.21 -8.57
N LYS A 90 6.62 12.04 -9.51
CA LYS A 90 6.05 11.59 -10.80
C LYS A 90 7.06 10.81 -11.64
N GLU A 91 8.33 11.22 -11.68
CA GLU A 91 9.39 10.49 -12.42
C GLU A 91 9.59 9.03 -11.95
N PHE A 92 9.36 8.77 -10.66
CA PHE A 92 9.44 7.41 -10.11
C PHE A 92 8.11 6.68 -10.11
N SER A 93 7.02 7.39 -10.41
CA SER A 93 5.66 6.85 -10.45
C SER A 93 5.46 6.04 -11.71
N CYS A 94 4.77 4.91 -11.57
CA CYS A 94 4.29 4.16 -12.72
C CYS A 94 2.99 4.80 -13.22
N ASP A 95 2.94 5.18 -14.49
CA ASP A 95 1.70 5.57 -15.18
C ASP A 95 0.87 4.32 -15.47
N VAL A 96 0.14 3.87 -14.45
CA VAL A 96 -0.74 2.70 -14.51
C VAL A 96 -2.10 3.10 -14.00
N ASN A 97 -3.08 3.02 -14.89
CA ASN A 97 -4.48 3.31 -14.58
C ASN A 97 -5.24 2.00 -14.40
N PHE A 98 -5.48 1.62 -13.15
CA PHE A 98 -6.25 0.42 -12.85
C PHE A 98 -7.74 0.66 -13.09
N THR A 99 -8.37 -0.28 -13.78
CA THR A 99 -9.82 -0.40 -13.84
C THR A 99 -10.38 -0.87 -12.50
N ASP A 100 -11.68 -0.67 -12.31
CA ASP A 100 -12.37 -1.14 -11.12
C ASP A 100 -12.21 -2.66 -10.89
N LYS A 101 -12.19 -3.45 -11.97
CA LYS A 101 -12.01 -4.90 -11.85
C LYS A 101 -10.60 -5.27 -11.39
N GLU A 102 -9.58 -4.54 -11.85
CA GLU A 102 -8.19 -4.78 -11.43
C GLU A 102 -7.98 -4.38 -9.97
N LEU A 103 -8.61 -3.28 -9.54
CA LEU A 103 -8.62 -2.88 -8.13
C LEU A 103 -9.32 -3.95 -7.26
N ASP A 104 -10.43 -4.54 -7.73
CA ASP A 104 -11.08 -5.66 -7.04
C ASP A 104 -10.11 -6.86 -6.88
N ILE A 105 -9.39 -7.23 -7.94
CA ILE A 105 -8.40 -8.33 -7.92
C ILE A 105 -7.29 -8.05 -6.90
N ILE A 106 -6.80 -6.82 -6.86
CA ILE A 106 -5.78 -6.41 -5.89
C ILE A 106 -6.33 -6.51 -4.46
N GLU A 107 -7.54 -6.00 -4.21
CA GLU A 107 -8.17 -6.10 -2.88
C GLU A 107 -8.35 -7.55 -2.43
N MET A 108 -8.84 -8.40 -3.33
CA MET A 108 -8.98 -9.84 -3.11
C MET A 108 -7.65 -10.50 -2.74
N ALA A 109 -6.56 -10.14 -3.42
CA ALA A 109 -5.24 -10.71 -3.17
C ALA A 109 -4.67 -10.26 -1.82
N VAL A 110 -4.98 -9.04 -1.38
CA VAL A 110 -4.40 -8.43 -0.17
C VAL A 110 -5.22 -8.76 1.08
N TYR A 111 -6.53 -8.63 1.00
CA TYR A 111 -7.44 -8.75 2.14
C TYR A 111 -8.29 -10.01 2.13
N GLY A 112 -8.44 -10.66 0.96
CA GLY A 112 -9.31 -11.82 0.81
C GLY A 112 -10.79 -11.47 0.65
N ASP A 113 -11.13 -10.20 0.48
CA ASP A 113 -12.49 -9.68 0.27
C ASP A 113 -12.46 -8.39 -0.56
N VAL A 114 -13.63 -7.98 -1.06
CA VAL A 114 -13.83 -6.69 -1.73
C VAL A 114 -14.94 -5.96 -1.02
N ILE A 115 -14.72 -4.69 -0.68
CA ILE A 115 -15.74 -3.84 -0.07
C ILE A 115 -15.89 -2.54 -0.87
N ARG A 116 -17.00 -2.41 -1.61
CA ARG A 116 -17.36 -1.17 -2.29
C ARG A 116 -18.88 -0.99 -2.39
N PRO A 117 -19.38 0.23 -2.62
CA PRO A 117 -20.81 0.45 -2.86
C PRO A 117 -21.32 -0.44 -3.99
N GLY A 118 -22.29 -1.31 -3.69
CA GLY A 118 -22.91 -2.22 -4.65
C GLY A 118 -22.17 -3.53 -4.92
N ASN A 119 -20.99 -3.77 -4.33
CA ASN A 119 -20.30 -5.06 -4.42
C ASN A 119 -19.51 -5.35 -3.13
N GLN A 120 -19.97 -6.36 -2.38
CA GLN A 120 -19.28 -6.86 -1.20
C GLN A 120 -19.18 -8.38 -1.30
N CYS A 121 -17.95 -8.91 -1.28
CA CYS A 121 -17.71 -10.33 -1.48
C CYS A 121 -16.48 -10.80 -0.72
N ARG A 122 -16.39 -12.12 -0.50
CA ARG A 122 -15.26 -12.78 0.15
C ARG A 122 -14.67 -13.88 -0.73
N CYS A 123 -13.34 -14.01 -0.71
CA CYS A 123 -12.64 -15.14 -1.30
C CYS A 123 -12.84 -16.40 -0.45
N LYS A 124 -13.34 -17.47 -1.08
CA LYS A 124 -13.40 -18.79 -0.44
C LYS A 124 -11.99 -19.31 -0.19
N THR A 125 -11.77 -19.83 1.00
CA THR A 125 -10.57 -20.60 1.33
C THR A 125 -10.51 -21.90 0.53
N ILE A 126 -9.33 -22.52 0.47
CA ILE A 126 -9.15 -23.82 -0.18
C ILE A 126 -10.03 -24.89 0.48
N ALA A 127 -10.18 -24.86 1.81
CA ALA A 127 -11.03 -25.81 2.54
C ALA A 127 -12.52 -25.68 2.17
N GLU A 128 -13.01 -24.46 1.96
CA GLU A 128 -14.38 -24.20 1.50
C GLU A 128 -14.59 -24.68 0.06
N LYS A 129 -13.62 -24.42 -0.83
CA LYS A 129 -13.67 -24.93 -2.21
C LYS A 129 -13.66 -26.46 -2.26
N LEU A 130 -12.91 -27.11 -1.37
CA LEU A 130 -12.85 -28.58 -1.26
C LEU A 130 -14.03 -29.17 -0.46
N GLY A 131 -14.99 -28.35 0.00
CA GLY A 131 -16.15 -28.81 0.77
C GLY A 131 -15.82 -29.33 2.18
N LYS A 132 -14.58 -29.15 2.64
CA LYS A 132 -14.11 -29.61 3.96
C LYS A 132 -14.53 -28.69 5.10
N TYR A 133 -14.93 -27.47 4.77
CA TYR A 133 -15.35 -26.46 5.74
C TYR A 133 -16.53 -25.66 5.19
N LYS A 134 -17.53 -25.41 6.04
CA LYS A 134 -18.66 -24.52 5.73
C LYS A 134 -18.50 -23.24 6.56
N PRO A 135 -18.39 -22.07 5.93
CA PRO A 135 -18.27 -20.81 6.66
C PRO A 135 -19.56 -20.54 7.44
N LYS A 136 -19.41 -19.89 8.59
CA LYS A 136 -20.55 -19.33 9.35
C LYS A 136 -21.09 -18.06 8.71
N ASP A 137 -20.19 -17.34 8.02
CA ASP A 137 -20.50 -16.10 7.34
C ASP A 137 -21.22 -16.38 6.01
N LYS A 138 -22.27 -15.60 5.73
CA LYS A 138 -23.11 -15.75 4.53
C LYS A 138 -22.67 -14.83 3.39
N ALA A 139 -21.53 -14.16 3.53
CA ALA A 139 -20.97 -13.31 2.48
C ALA A 139 -20.83 -14.07 1.15
N ASP A 140 -21.24 -13.41 0.07
CA ASP A 140 -21.15 -13.98 -1.28
C ASP A 140 -19.69 -14.19 -1.70
N ALA A 141 -19.47 -15.23 -2.52
CA ALA A 141 -18.16 -15.51 -3.05
C ALA A 141 -17.77 -14.47 -4.10
N CYS A 142 -16.55 -13.93 -4.01
CA CYS A 142 -16.02 -13.07 -5.06
C CYS A 142 -15.96 -13.81 -6.40
N LYS A 143 -16.42 -13.14 -7.46
CA LYS A 143 -16.29 -13.62 -8.83
C LYS A 143 -14.92 -13.20 -9.35
N LEU A 144 -14.04 -14.18 -9.56
CA LEU A 144 -12.81 -13.95 -10.30
C LEU A 144 -13.17 -13.72 -11.78
N PRO A 145 -12.50 -12.77 -12.47
CA PRO A 145 -12.65 -12.59 -13.90
C PRO A 145 -12.19 -13.83 -14.69
#